data_AF-A0A451DF15-F1
#
_entry.id   AF-A0A451DF15-F1
#
_cell.length_a   1.000
_cell.length_b   1.000
_cell.length_c   1.000
_cell.angle_alpha   90.00
_cell.angle_beta   90.00
_cell.angle_gamma   90.00
#
_symmetry.space_group_name_H-M   'P 1'
#
loop_
_entity.id
_entity.type
_entity.pdbx_description
1 polymer ?
#
loop_
_entity_poly.entity_id
_entity_poly.type
_entity_poly.pdbx_seq_one_letter_code
_entity_poly.pdbx_strand_id
1 'polypeptide(L)'
;MIYNISNIYMFKKKIKIDINKNIHYVKFYKQKIKQIQQYLLQLHKYYDQYNIYLYEKFFFGSSQYIIKVYIQFLLMLRKFIFQQHIFLSYFKKKVKNRLLIHHKLYLKLETWKKLELRIKNRIVHKKILTNQREDSLICSNIFDFLHRT
;
A
#
# COMPACT_ATOMS: atom_id res chain seq x y z
N MET A 1 -17.29 13.45 -27.44
CA MET A 1 -16.20 12.74 -26.72
C MET A 1 -16.67 11.34 -26.37
N ILE A 2 -16.36 10.34 -27.19
CA ILE A 2 -16.72 8.95 -26.94
C ILE A 2 -15.73 8.42 -25.89
N TYR A 3 -16.09 8.49 -24.61
CA TYR A 3 -15.36 7.74 -23.59
C TYR A 3 -15.60 6.26 -23.85
N ASN A 4 -14.65 5.61 -24.50
CA ASN A 4 -14.72 4.20 -24.80
C ASN A 4 -14.68 3.44 -23.46
N ILE A 5 -15.72 2.68 -23.13
CA ILE A 5 -15.84 1.90 -21.88
C ILE A 5 -14.62 0.97 -21.71
N SER A 6 -14.07 0.50 -22.82
CA SER A 6 -12.83 -0.27 -22.90
C SER A 6 -11.62 0.44 -22.25
N ASN A 7 -11.48 1.76 -22.45
CA ASN A 7 -10.38 2.52 -21.86
C ASN A 7 -10.53 2.62 -20.34
N ILE A 8 -11.75 2.81 -19.83
CA ILE A 8 -12.03 2.84 -18.38
C ILE A 8 -11.71 1.49 -17.75
N TYR A 9 -12.07 0.40 -18.44
CA TYR A 9 -11.73 -0.95 -18.00
C TYR A 9 -10.21 -1.15 -17.90
N MET A 10 -9.45 -0.71 -18.90
CA MET A 10 -7.98 -0.79 -18.89
C MET A 10 -7.36 -0.01 -17.72
N PHE A 11 -7.82 1.22 -17.46
CA PHE A 11 -7.35 2.00 -16.32
C PHE A 11 -7.66 1.34 -14.98
N LYS A 12 -8.87 0.80 -14.80
CA LYS A 12 -9.24 0.05 -13.59
C LYS A 12 -8.36 -1.18 -13.39
N LYS A 13 -8.08 -1.94 -14.46
CA LYS A 13 -7.21 -3.13 -14.41
C LYS A 13 -5.80 -2.75 -13.97
N LYS A 14 -5.23 -1.68 -14.55
CA LYS A 14 -3.91 -1.17 -14.14
C LYS A 14 -3.88 -0.77 -12.66
N ILE A 15 -4.86 0.00 -12.20
CA ILE A 15 -4.95 0.44 -10.80
C ILE A 15 -5.07 -0.76 -9.85
N LYS A 16 -5.85 -1.79 -10.20
CA LYS A 16 -5.94 -3.03 -9.41
C LYS A 16 -4.58 -3.75 -9.30
N ILE A 17 -3.84 -3.84 -10.40
CA ILE A 17 -2.49 -4.44 -10.39
C ILE A 17 -1.57 -3.64 -9.46
N ASP A 18 -1.59 -2.31 -9.56
CA ASP A 18 -0.77 -1.44 -8.71
C ASP A 18 -1.14 -1.56 -7.22
N ILE A 19 -2.44 -1.70 -6.90
CA ILE A 19 -2.92 -1.98 -5.56
C ILE A 19 -2.34 -3.31 -5.03
N ASN A 20 -2.41 -4.39 -5.81
CA ASN A 20 -1.90 -5.71 -5.42
C ASN A 20 -0.39 -5.68 -5.18
N LYS A 21 0.37 -5.04 -6.08
CA LYS A 21 1.81 -4.82 -5.89
C LYS A 21 2.08 -4.06 -4.59
N ASN A 22 1.29 -3.03 -4.30
CA ASN A 22 1.47 -2.23 -3.10
C ASN A 22 1.19 -3.02 -1.82
N ILE A 23 0.15 -3.86 -1.81
CA ILE A 23 -0.15 -4.78 -0.69
C ILE A 23 1.02 -5.74 -0.44
N HIS A 24 1.57 -6.32 -1.50
CA HIS A 24 2.74 -7.19 -1.42
C HIS A 24 3.92 -6.48 -0.74
N TYR A 25 4.27 -5.28 -1.18
CA TYR A 25 5.36 -4.51 -0.59
C TYR A 25 5.10 -4.13 0.88
N VAL A 26 3.87 -3.76 1.24
CA VAL A 26 3.51 -3.47 2.64
C VAL A 26 3.71 -4.71 3.51
N LYS A 27 3.28 -5.89 3.05
CA LYS A 27 3.47 -7.16 3.76
C LYS A 27 4.96 -7.48 3.94
N PHE A 28 5.75 -7.34 2.87
CA PHE A 28 7.19 -7.54 2.91
C PHE A 28 7.88 -6.62 3.93
N TYR A 29 7.60 -5.32 3.91
CA TYR A 29 8.22 -4.39 4.86
C TYR A 29 7.78 -4.65 6.30
N LYS A 30 6.51 -5.02 6.53
CA LYS A 30 6.04 -5.43 7.87
C LYS A 30 6.79 -6.66 8.39
N GLN A 31 7.03 -7.65 7.54
CA GLN A 31 7.83 -8.82 7.90
C GLN A 31 9.28 -8.44 8.24
N LYS A 32 9.90 -7.55 7.47
CA LYS A 32 11.24 -7.04 7.77
C LYS A 32 11.31 -6.31 9.10
N ILE A 33 10.31 -5.48 9.43
CA ILE A 33 10.21 -4.83 10.74
C ILE A 33 10.18 -5.87 11.86
N LYS A 34 9.35 -6.92 11.73
CA LYS A 34 9.24 -7.99 12.72
C LYS A 34 10.58 -8.72 12.92
N GLN A 35 11.28 -9.04 11.84
CA GLN A 35 12.61 -9.67 11.88
C GLN A 35 13.62 -8.77 12.62
N ILE A 36 13.69 -7.49 12.27
CA ILE A 36 14.60 -6.54 12.92
C ILE A 36 14.28 -6.39 14.42
N GLN A 37 13.00 -6.37 14.79
CA GLN A 37 12.60 -6.32 16.20
C GLN A 37 13.06 -7.56 16.96
N GLN A 38 12.94 -8.75 16.37
CA GLN A 38 13.44 -9.99 16.98
C GLN A 38 14.96 -9.96 17.14
N TYR A 39 15.70 -9.50 16.13
CA TYR A 39 17.15 -9.36 16.23
C TYR A 39 17.57 -8.32 17.27
N LEU A 40 16.87 -7.19 17.37
CA LEU A 40 17.12 -6.20 18.42
C LEU A 40 16.95 -6.80 19.81
N LEU A 41 15.88 -7.57 20.05
CA LEU A 41 15.66 -8.24 21.33
C LEU A 41 16.81 -9.21 21.66
N GLN A 42 17.30 -9.96 20.68
CA GLN A 42 18.45 -10.86 20.88
C GLN A 42 19.74 -10.08 21.17
N LEU A 43 20.00 -9.01 20.41
CA LEU A 43 21.18 -8.16 20.62
C LEU A 43 21.19 -7.50 22.00
N HIS A 44 20.04 -7.04 22.49
CA HIS A 44 19.92 -6.51 23.85
C HIS A 44 20.22 -7.57 24.90
N LYS A 45 19.66 -8.78 24.77
CA LYS A 45 19.97 -9.90 25.68
C LYS A 45 21.46 -10.21 25.70
N TYR A 46 22.11 -10.27 24.54
CA TYR A 46 23.56 -10.48 24.48
C TYR A 46 24.32 -9.32 25.13
N TYR A 47 23.95 -8.08 24.82
CA TYR A 47 24.59 -6.90 25.42
C TYR A 47 24.54 -6.94 26.95
N ASP A 48 23.38 -7.26 27.53
CA ASP A 48 23.20 -7.36 28.98
C ASP A 48 24.02 -8.52 29.57
N GLN A 49 24.01 -9.69 28.92
CA GLN A 49 24.80 -10.85 29.33
C GLN A 49 26.30 -10.55 29.34
N TYR A 50 26.82 -9.91 28.29
CA TYR A 50 28.23 -9.54 28.20
C TYR A 50 28.63 -8.42 29.17
N ASN A 51 27.72 -7.51 29.52
CA ASN A 51 27.94 -6.53 30.58
C ASN A 51 28.12 -7.21 31.95
N ILE A 52 27.28 -8.20 32.28
CA ILE A 52 27.40 -8.96 33.54
C ILE A 52 28.75 -9.69 33.57
N TYR A 53 29.12 -10.38 32.49
CA TYR A 53 30.42 -11.06 32.41
C TYR A 53 31.60 -10.09 32.55
N LEU A 54 31.53 -8.89 31.96
CA LEU A 54 32.56 -7.88 32.14
C LEU A 54 32.69 -7.47 33.62
N TYR A 55 31.56 -7.24 34.30
CA TYR A 55 31.54 -6.91 35.73
C TYR A 55 32.17 -8.01 36.58
N GLU A 56 31.80 -9.26 36.36
CA GLU A 56 32.38 -10.42 37.05
C GLU A 56 33.90 -10.48 36.82
N LYS A 57 34.35 -10.39 35.56
CA LYS A 57 35.77 -10.46 35.21
C LYS A 57 36.57 -9.31 35.82
N PHE A 58 35.98 -8.12 35.91
CA PHE A 58 36.60 -6.98 36.58
C PHE A 58 36.80 -7.26 38.08
N PHE A 59 35.78 -7.77 38.76
CA PHE A 59 35.83 -8.08 40.20
C PHE A 59 36.84 -9.19 40.55
N PHE A 60 36.97 -10.22 39.70
CA PHE A 60 37.92 -11.32 39.92
C PHE A 60 39.37 -11.00 39.54
N GLY A 61 39.70 -9.73 39.25
CA GLY A 61 41.08 -9.32 38.97
C GLY A 61 41.63 -9.81 37.63
N SER A 62 40.78 -9.93 36.61
CA SER A 62 41.21 -10.34 35.26
C SER A 62 42.21 -9.35 34.65
N SER A 63 43.06 -9.83 33.73
CA SER A 63 44.04 -8.96 33.07
C SER A 63 43.38 -7.78 32.34
N GLN A 64 44.00 -6.60 32.41
CA GLN A 64 43.49 -5.38 31.77
C GLN A 64 43.25 -5.54 30.26
N TYR A 65 44.05 -6.40 29.61
CA TYR A 65 43.88 -6.72 28.19
C TYR A 65 42.52 -7.35 27.90
N ILE A 66 42.09 -8.35 28.69
CA ILE A 66 40.80 -9.02 28.53
C ILE A 66 39.66 -8.00 28.71
N ILE A 67 39.74 -7.15 29.73
CA ILE A 67 38.73 -6.12 30.00
C ILE A 67 38.60 -5.17 28.79
N LYS A 68 39.72 -4.71 28.21
CA LYS A 68 39.71 -3.84 27.02
C LYS A 68 39.01 -4.49 25.82
N VAL A 69 39.27 -5.78 25.57
CA VAL A 69 38.63 -6.52 24.47
C VAL A 69 37.11 -6.57 24.65
N TYR A 70 36.62 -6.87 25.85
CA TYR A 70 35.19 -6.89 26.13
C TYR A 70 34.52 -5.51 25.99
N ILE A 71 35.17 -4.43 26.46
CA ILE A 71 34.67 -3.06 26.27
C ILE A 71 34.53 -2.75 24.77
N GLN A 72 35.55 -3.09 23.98
CA GLN A 72 35.53 -2.84 22.54
C GLN A 72 34.44 -3.64 21.83
N PHE A 73 34.21 -4.89 22.24
CA PHE A 73 33.11 -5.71 21.76
C PHE A 73 31.74 -5.12 22.11
N LEU A 74 31.54 -4.65 23.34
CA LEU A 74 30.29 -3.99 23.77
C LEU A 74 30.03 -2.70 22.99
N LEU A 75 31.06 -1.90 22.71
CA LEU A 75 30.95 -0.72 21.85
C LEU A 75 30.55 -1.08 20.42
N MET A 76 31.10 -2.15 19.87
CA MET A 76 30.72 -2.67 18.56
C MET A 76 29.26 -3.13 18.55
N LEU A 77 28.81 -3.91 19.55
CA LEU A 77 27.42 -4.33 19.71
C LEU A 77 26.46 -3.13 19.79
N ARG A 78 26.82 -2.09 20.55
CA ARG A 78 26.02 -0.86 20.65
C ARG A 78 25.86 -0.16 19.30
N LYS A 79 26.92 -0.12 18.48
CA LYS A 79 26.84 0.41 17.11
C LYS A 79 25.90 -0.42 16.24
N PHE A 80 25.94 -1.75 16.34
CA PHE A 80 25.01 -2.63 15.61
C PHE A 80 23.55 -2.41 16.02
N ILE A 81 23.26 -2.31 17.33
CA ILE A 81 21.92 -2.01 17.83
C ILE A 81 21.42 -0.68 17.26
N PHE A 82 22.26 0.35 17.26
CA PHE A 82 21.92 1.65 16.68
C PHE A 82 21.60 1.56 15.18
N GLN A 83 22.40 0.83 14.39
CA GLN A 83 22.13 0.60 12.97
C GLN A 83 20.78 -0.11 12.75
N GLN A 84 20.45 -1.11 13.56
CA GLN A 84 19.16 -1.80 13.48
C GLN A 84 17.97 -0.86 13.76
N HIS A 85 18.11 0.09 14.70
CA HIS A 85 17.08 1.12 14.91
C HIS A 85 16.91 2.06 13.71
N ILE A 86 17.99 2.42 13.01
CA ILE A 86 17.92 3.20 11.77
C ILE A 86 17.14 2.43 10.71
N PHE A 87 17.45 1.15 10.50
CA PHE A 87 16.71 0.31 9.54
C PHE A 87 15.23 0.18 9.92
N LEU A 88 14.93 0.00 11.20
CA LEU A 88 13.57 -0.08 11.70
C LEU A 88 12.78 1.21 11.40
N SER A 89 13.38 2.37 11.65
CA SER A 89 12.80 3.68 11.32
C SER A 89 12.56 3.82 9.81
N TYR A 90 13.55 3.45 9.00
CA TYR A 90 13.46 3.45 7.54
C TYR A 90 12.28 2.61 7.04
N PHE A 91 12.15 1.36 7.50
CA PHE A 91 11.07 0.48 7.07
C PHE A 91 9.70 0.96 7.55
N LYS A 92 9.59 1.49 8.78
CA LYS A 92 8.35 2.12 9.28
C LYS A 92 7.91 3.27 8.37
N LYS A 93 8.85 4.14 7.96
CA LYS A 93 8.56 5.25 7.02
C LYS A 93 8.10 4.72 5.66
N LYS A 94 8.72 3.66 5.14
CA LYS A 94 8.29 3.01 3.88
C LYS A 94 6.88 2.45 3.97
N VAL A 95 6.52 1.77 5.06
CA VAL A 95 5.16 1.27 5.29
C VAL A 95 4.16 2.43 5.30
N LYS A 96 4.42 3.49 6.07
CA LYS A 96 3.53 4.67 6.13
C LYS A 96 3.28 5.28 4.75
N ASN A 97 4.35 5.51 3.98
CA ASN A 97 4.22 6.08 2.64
C ASN A 97 3.45 5.16 1.68
N ARG A 98 3.68 3.85 1.77
CA ARG A 98 2.98 2.86 0.94
C ARG A 98 1.49 2.79 1.28
N LEU A 99 1.10 2.92 2.55
CA LEU A 99 -0.30 3.00 2.96
C LEU A 99 -0.98 4.26 2.40
N LEU A 100 -0.30 5.41 2.39
CA LEU A 100 -0.82 6.64 1.75
C LEU A 100 -1.03 6.46 0.24
N ILE A 101 -0.08 5.81 -0.45
CA ILE A 101 -0.22 5.47 -1.86
C ILE A 101 -1.41 4.53 -2.07
N HIS A 102 -1.57 3.52 -1.21
CA HIS A 102 -2.68 2.57 -1.29
C HIS A 102 -4.02 3.29 -1.19
N HIS A 103 -4.17 4.19 -0.22
CA HIS A 103 -5.37 4.99 -0.04
C HIS A 103 -5.68 5.84 -1.29
N LYS A 104 -4.68 6.54 -1.85
CA LYS A 104 -4.85 7.33 -3.08
C LYS A 104 -5.28 6.47 -4.28
N LEU A 105 -4.68 5.29 -4.44
CA LEU A 105 -5.05 4.35 -5.52
C LEU A 105 -6.47 3.84 -5.35
N TYR A 106 -6.91 3.59 -4.11
CA TYR A 106 -8.26 3.13 -3.81
C TYR A 106 -9.31 4.20 -4.16
N LEU A 107 -9.07 5.46 -3.74
CA LEU A 107 -9.92 6.59 -4.12
C LEU A 107 -10.01 6.75 -5.64
N LYS A 108 -8.87 6.65 -6.34
CA LYS A 108 -8.83 6.71 -7.80
C LYS A 108 -9.63 5.56 -8.44
N LEU A 109 -9.55 4.35 -7.89
CA LEU A 109 -10.34 3.22 -8.37
C LEU A 109 -11.84 3.47 -8.19
N GLU A 110 -12.24 4.06 -7.06
CA GLU A 110 -13.63 4.39 -6.77
C GLU A 110 -14.18 5.47 -7.71
N THR A 111 -13.41 6.52 -8.00
CA THR A 111 -13.83 7.55 -8.96
C THR A 111 -14.04 6.96 -10.35
N TRP A 112 -13.15 6.07 -10.81
CA TRP A 112 -13.34 5.36 -12.08
C TRP A 112 -14.57 4.46 -12.09
N LYS A 113 -14.91 3.78 -10.98
CA LYS A 113 -16.15 3.00 -10.87
C LYS A 113 -17.39 3.90 -10.99
N LYS A 114 -17.40 5.06 -10.33
CA LYS A 114 -18.50 6.03 -10.41
C LYS A 114 -18.66 6.58 -11.82
N LEU A 115 -17.55 6.90 -12.50
CA LEU A 115 -17.56 7.36 -13.89
C LEU A 115 -18.09 6.29 -14.86
N GLU A 116 -17.68 5.03 -14.69
CA GLU A 116 -18.18 3.92 -15.50
C GLU A 116 -19.70 3.78 -15.37
N LEU A 117 -20.23 3.87 -14.14
CA LEU A 117 -21.67 3.78 -13.88
C LEU A 117 -22.43 4.95 -14.51
N ARG A 118 -21.92 6.18 -14.41
CA ARG A 118 -22.51 7.36 -15.06
C ARG A 118 -22.58 7.19 -16.59
N ILE A 119 -21.54 6.65 -17.20
CA ILE A 119 -21.51 6.43 -18.65
C ILE A 119 -22.52 5.36 -19.07
N LYS A 120 -22.61 4.24 -18.32
CA LYS A 120 -23.62 3.20 -18.57
C LYS A 120 -25.04 3.76 -18.48
N ASN A 121 -25.33 4.52 -17.43
CA ASN A 121 -26.65 5.16 -17.25
C ASN A 121 -26.96 6.13 -18.39
N ARG A 122 -25.98 6.91 -18.85
CA ARG A 122 -26.16 7.83 -19.99
C ARG A 122 -26.48 7.09 -21.29
N ILE A 123 -25.85 5.94 -21.54
CA ILE A 123 -26.14 5.11 -22.71
C ILE A 123 -27.56 4.56 -22.64
N VAL A 124 -27.97 4.03 -21.48
CA VAL A 124 -29.34 3.52 -21.25
C VAL A 124 -30.36 4.63 -21.47
N HIS A 125 -30.14 5.80 -20.86
CA HIS A 125 -31.07 6.92 -20.98
C HIS A 125 -31.16 7.44 -22.42
N LYS A 126 -30.04 7.49 -23.14
CA LYS A 126 -30.03 7.86 -24.56
C LYS A 126 -30.86 6.87 -25.40
N LYS A 127 -30.76 5.57 -25.14
CA LYS A 127 -31.58 4.55 -25.81
C LYS A 127 -33.08 4.73 -25.54
N ILE A 128 -33.44 5.00 -24.28
CA ILE A 128 -34.85 5.26 -23.93
C ILE A 128 -35.37 6.48 -24.70
N LEU A 129 -34.61 7.58 -24.73
CA LEU A 129 -35.00 8.80 -25.44
C LEU A 129 -35.09 8.59 -26.96
N THR A 130 -34.23 7.76 -27.57
CA THR A 130 -34.34 7.45 -29.00
C THR A 130 -35.58 6.62 -29.29
N ASN A 131 -35.87 5.61 -28.48
CA ASN A 131 -37.07 4.79 -28.64
C ASN A 131 -38.34 5.64 -28.50
N GLN A 132 -38.41 6.51 -27.48
CA GLN A 132 -39.55 7.43 -27.30
C GLN A 132 -39.73 8.38 -28.49
N ARG A 133 -38.64 8.84 -29.12
CA ARG A 133 -38.72 9.67 -30.32
C ARG A 133 -39.24 8.89 -31.52
N GLU A 134 -38.76 7.66 -31.72
CA GLU A 134 -39.23 6.77 -32.78
C GLU A 134 -40.72 6.47 -32.61
N ASP A 135 -41.17 6.11 -31.41
CA ASP A 135 -42.57 5.88 -31.09
C ASP A 135 -43.42 7.13 -31.37
N SER A 136 -42.94 8.31 -30.97
CA SER A 136 -43.67 9.57 -31.20
C SER A 136 -43.84 9.90 -32.69
N LEU A 137 -42.81 9.65 -33.51
CA LEU A 137 -42.86 9.85 -34.96
C LEU A 137 -43.84 8.86 -35.62
N ILE A 138 -43.87 7.61 -35.14
CA ILE A 138 -44.82 6.61 -35.63
C ILE A 138 -46.26 7.04 -35.29
N CYS A 139 -46.53 7.43 -34.04
CA CYS A 139 -47.85 7.89 -33.63
C CYS A 139 -48.30 9.15 -34.39
N SER A 140 -47.42 10.13 -34.61
CA SER A 140 -47.78 11.32 -35.39
C SER A 140 -48.10 10.96 -36.84
N ASN A 141 -47.31 10.07 -37.46
CA ASN A 141 -47.55 9.63 -38.83
C ASN A 141 -48.87 8.88 -38.98
N ILE A 142 -49.22 8.03 -38.00
CA ILE A 142 -50.52 7.33 -37.98
C ILE A 142 -51.67 8.32 -37.81
N PHE A 143 -51.53 9.29 -36.90
CA PHE A 143 -52.54 10.33 -36.68
C PHE A 143 -52.77 11.16 -37.94
N ASP A 144 -51.70 11.65 -38.58
CA ASP A 144 -51.78 12.42 -39.82
C ASP A 144 -52.40 11.60 -40.96
N PHE A 145 -52.11 10.30 -41.04
CA PHE A 145 -52.71 9.41 -42.02
C PHE A 145 -54.22 9.26 -41.81
N LEU A 146 -54.65 9.04 -40.56
CA LEU A 146 -56.07 8.84 -40.21
C LEU A 146 -56.91 10.12 -40.34
N HIS A 147 -56.31 11.31 -40.23
CA HIS A 147 -57.02 12.59 -40.34
C HIS A 147 -56.99 13.23 -41.73
N ARG A 148 -56.15 12.73 -42.64
CA ARG A 148 -56.11 13.18 -44.05
C ARG A 148 -57.00 12.36 -44.98
N THR A 149 -57.54 11.23 -44.52
CA THR A 149 -58.62 10.48 -45.17
C THR A 149 -59.97 11.05 -44.77
#